data_AF-A0A101GX56-F1
#
_entry.id   AF-A0A101GX56-F1
#
_cell.length_a   1.000
_cell.length_b   1.000
_cell.length_c   1.000
_cell.angle_alpha   90.00
_cell.angle_beta   90.00
_cell.angle_gamma   90.00
#
_symmetry.space_group_name_H-M   'P 1'
#
loop_
_entity.id
_entity.type
_entity.pdbx_description
1 polymer ?
#
loop_
_entity_poly.entity_id
_entity_poly.type
_entity_poly.pdbx_seq_one_letter_code
_entity_poly.pdbx_strand_id
1 'polypeptide(L)'
;MGLYAVITADIIQSRKLELPVERIEQTLASFAGEHLVKSFALSRGDEIQGVTSDLSVIVLLVRRLRYVMRPLAIRVGMSIGEIEDDKLKKAGTSWDLSGEVFFSARDALDMAKKSRVSNTFFLCSD
;
A
#
# COMPACT_ATOMS: atom_id res chain seq x y z
N MET A 1 -12.19 8.84 -14.88
CA MET A 1 -11.25 9.21 -13.80
C MET A 1 -12.06 9.11 -12.53
N GLY A 2 -11.60 8.28 -11.61
CA GLY A 2 -12.20 8.13 -10.29
C GLY A 2 -11.24 8.60 -9.22
N LEU A 3 -11.78 8.90 -8.04
CA LEU A 3 -11.00 9.20 -6.85
C LEU A 3 -10.65 7.90 -6.12
N TYR A 4 -9.37 7.68 -5.86
CA TYR A 4 -8.86 6.46 -5.23
C TYR A 4 -7.85 6.80 -4.14
N ALA A 5 -7.64 5.86 -3.23
CA ALA A 5 -6.50 5.88 -2.32
C ALA A 5 -5.47 4.83 -2.74
N VAL A 6 -4.20 5.25 -2.76
CA VAL A 6 -3.06 4.35 -2.89
C VAL A 6 -2.44 4.16 -1.52
N ILE A 7 -2.27 2.91 -1.12
CA ILE A 7 -1.60 2.54 0.13
C ILE A 7 -0.33 1.79 -0.25
N THR A 8 0.83 2.34 0.13
CA THR A 8 2.13 1.70 -0.05
C THR A 8 2.79 1.49 1.31
N ALA A 9 3.53 0.39 1.46
CA ALA A 9 4.18 0.04 2.70
C ALA A 9 5.54 -0.62 2.46
N ASP A 10 6.47 -0.48 3.41
CA ASP A 10 7.72 -1.24 3.44
C ASP A 10 7.80 -2.06 4.74
N ILE A 11 8.43 -3.23 4.66
CA ILE A 11 8.73 -4.03 5.84
C ILE A 11 9.97 -3.46 6.53
N ILE A 12 9.80 -3.11 7.82
CA ILE A 12 10.88 -2.54 8.63
C ILE A 12 11.97 -3.58 8.82
N GLN A 13 13.22 -3.18 8.56
CA GLN A 13 14.41 -4.04 8.70
C GLN A 13 14.39 -5.30 7.82
N SER A 14 13.63 -5.30 6.71
CA SER A 14 13.57 -6.38 5.71
C SER A 14 14.93 -6.98 5.37
N ARG A 15 15.93 -6.13 5.10
CA ARG A 15 17.32 -6.55 4.79
C ARG A 15 18.05 -7.36 5.87
N LYS A 16 17.54 -7.39 7.10
CA LYS A 16 18.10 -8.13 8.24
C LYS A 16 17.29 -9.37 8.60
N LEU A 17 16.17 -9.59 7.91
CA LEU A 17 15.20 -10.62 8.21
C LEU A 17 15.13 -11.58 7.02
N GLU A 18 14.97 -12.86 7.31
CA GLU A 18 14.53 -13.82 6.30
C GLU A 18 13.02 -13.68 6.14
N LEU A 19 12.59 -13.04 5.05
CA LEU A 19 11.18 -12.76 4.82
C LEU A 19 10.48 -13.99 4.21
N PRO A 20 9.38 -14.46 4.80
CA PRO A 20 8.61 -15.58 4.23
C PRO A 20 7.72 -15.06 3.09
N VAL A 21 8.33 -14.73 1.95
CA VAL A 21 7.70 -14.06 0.79
C VAL A 21 6.40 -14.75 0.37
N GLU A 22 6.41 -16.05 0.14
CA GLU A 22 5.22 -16.80 -0.28
C GLU A 22 4.07 -16.69 0.73
N ARG A 23 4.38 -16.74 2.03
CA ARG A 23 3.37 -16.60 3.10
C ARG A 23 2.81 -15.17 3.13
N ILE A 24 3.65 -14.16 2.91
CA ILE A 24 3.22 -12.78 2.81
C ILE A 24 2.26 -12.64 1.63
N GLU A 25 2.62 -13.12 0.46
CA GLU A 25 1.78 -13.07 -0.74
C GLU A 25 0.44 -13.78 -0.54
N GLN A 26 0.42 -14.98 0.05
CA GLN A 26 -0.82 -15.69 0.42
C GLN A 26 -1.69 -14.90 1.39
N THR A 27 -1.06 -14.24 2.38
CA THR A 27 -1.75 -13.39 3.36
C THR A 27 -2.37 -12.18 2.69
N LEU A 28 -1.66 -11.54 1.74
CA LEU A 28 -2.16 -10.39 0.99
C LEU A 28 -3.25 -10.78 -0.03
N ALA A 29 -3.14 -11.96 -0.65
CA ALA A 29 -4.14 -12.45 -1.59
C ALA A 29 -5.51 -12.73 -0.93
N SER A 30 -5.50 -13.12 0.35
CA SER A 30 -6.71 -13.35 1.15
C SER A 30 -7.23 -12.08 1.85
N PHE A 31 -6.60 -10.93 1.62
CA PHE A 31 -6.87 -9.69 2.34
C PHE A 31 -7.88 -8.79 1.63
N ALA A 32 -9.02 -8.51 2.29
CA ALA A 32 -9.93 -7.40 2.02
C ALA A 32 -10.30 -7.15 0.54
N GLY A 33 -10.49 -8.23 -0.24
CA GLY A 33 -10.75 -8.12 -1.68
C GLY A 33 -11.96 -7.28 -2.06
N GLU A 34 -13.00 -7.20 -1.20
CA GLU A 34 -14.20 -6.41 -1.46
C GLU A 34 -13.97 -4.89 -1.39
N HIS A 35 -12.94 -4.45 -0.67
CA HIS A 35 -12.61 -3.04 -0.47
C HIS A 35 -11.48 -2.56 -1.39
N LEU A 36 -10.84 -3.46 -2.14
CA LEU A 36 -9.68 -3.15 -2.96
C LEU A 36 -10.03 -3.26 -4.44
N VAL A 37 -9.81 -2.18 -5.18
CA VAL A 37 -9.91 -2.19 -6.65
C VAL A 37 -8.68 -2.87 -7.25
N LYS A 38 -7.53 -2.76 -6.57
CA LYS A 38 -6.36 -3.60 -6.79
C LYS A 38 -5.84 -4.09 -5.45
N SER A 39 -5.81 -5.42 -5.31
CA SER A 39 -5.32 -6.11 -4.12
C SER A 39 -3.90 -5.66 -3.75
N PHE A 40 -3.55 -5.83 -2.47
CA PHE A 40 -2.18 -5.66 -2.05
C PHE A 40 -1.28 -6.68 -2.74
N ALA A 41 -0.19 -6.21 -3.33
CA ALA A 41 0.82 -7.03 -3.98
C ALA A 41 2.20 -6.68 -3.43
N LEU A 42 3.05 -7.70 -3.29
CA LEU A 42 4.45 -7.52 -2.90
C LEU A 42 5.30 -7.22 -4.14
N SER A 43 6.31 -6.37 -3.99
CA SER A 43 7.35 -6.12 -4.99
C SER A 43 8.71 -6.03 -4.31
N ARG A 44 9.75 -6.46 -5.03
CA ARG A 44 11.16 -6.47 -4.58
C ARG A 44 11.39 -7.19 -3.24
N GLY A 45 10.44 -8.01 -2.81
CA GLY A 45 10.51 -8.84 -1.61
C GLY A 45 10.04 -8.15 -0.32
N ASP A 46 9.87 -6.84 -0.28
CA ASP A 46 9.54 -6.12 0.97
C ASP A 46 8.62 -4.90 0.84
N GLU A 47 8.32 -4.45 -0.37
CA GLU A 47 7.39 -3.34 -0.62
C GLU A 47 6.00 -3.87 -0.96
N ILE A 48 4.96 -3.28 -0.36
CA ILE A 48 3.56 -3.69 -0.52
C ILE A 48 2.79 -2.51 -1.10
N GLN A 49 1.94 -2.73 -2.11
CA GLN A 49 1.11 -1.69 -2.71
C GLN A 49 -0.29 -2.18 -2.99
N GLY A 50 -1.30 -1.37 -2.68
CA GLY A 50 -2.72 -1.65 -2.97
C GLY A 50 -3.51 -0.38 -3.28
N VAL A 51 -4.68 -0.53 -3.90
CA VAL A 51 -5.55 0.57 -4.33
C VAL A 51 -7.00 0.31 -3.91
N THR A 52 -7.64 1.32 -3.31
CA THR A 52 -9.07 1.28 -2.95
C THR A 52 -9.83 2.46 -3.55
N SER A 53 -11.08 2.24 -3.95
CA SER A 53 -12.04 3.30 -4.28
C SER A 53 -12.89 3.73 -3.10
N ASP A 54 -12.88 2.96 -2.00
CA ASP A 54 -13.63 3.26 -0.80
C ASP A 54 -12.72 4.00 0.19
N LEU A 55 -12.80 5.33 0.18
CA LEU A 55 -11.97 6.17 1.02
C LEU A 55 -12.33 6.04 2.52
N SER A 56 -13.53 5.56 2.83
CA SER A 56 -14.00 5.44 4.22
C SER A 56 -13.29 4.32 4.99
N VAL A 57 -12.72 3.34 4.29
CA VAL A 57 -12.08 2.16 4.88
C VAL A 57 -10.55 2.25 4.93
N ILE A 58 -9.92 3.35 4.51
CA ILE A 58 -8.45 3.48 4.47
C ILE A 58 -7.81 3.17 5.83
N VAL A 59 -8.37 3.73 6.91
CA VAL A 59 -7.87 3.51 8.28
C VAL A 59 -8.03 2.04 8.70
N LEU A 60 -9.16 1.42 8.34
CA LEU A 60 -9.42 0.00 8.59
C LEU A 60 -8.41 -0.89 7.85
N LEU A 61 -8.18 -0.63 6.56
CA LEU A 61 -7.23 -1.35 5.73
C LEU A 61 -5.82 -1.26 6.30
N VAL A 62 -5.35 -0.09 6.70
CA VAL A 62 -4.01 0.06 7.31
C VAL A 62 -3.90 -0.67 8.63
N ARG A 63 -4.92 -0.58 9.51
CA ARG A 63 -4.91 -1.31 10.78
C ARG A 63 -4.89 -2.82 10.57
N ARG A 64 -5.70 -3.33 9.65
CA ARG A 64 -5.76 -4.76 9.34
C ARG A 64 -4.48 -5.24 8.67
N LEU A 65 -3.90 -4.46 7.75
CA LEU A 65 -2.62 -4.77 7.12
C LEU A 65 -1.52 -4.92 8.17
N ARG A 66 -1.42 -3.97 9.11
CA ARG A 66 -0.47 -4.07 10.24
C ARG A 66 -0.69 -5.30 11.12
N TYR A 67 -1.94 -5.72 11.30
CA TYR A 67 -2.27 -6.90 12.10
C TYR A 67 -1.82 -8.19 11.40
N VAL A 68 -2.18 -8.37 10.13
CA VAL A 68 -1.85 -9.60 9.38
C VAL A 68 -0.36 -9.72 9.07
N MET A 69 0.38 -8.61 8.99
CA MET A 69 1.83 -8.62 8.78
C MET A 69 2.62 -9.03 10.03
N ARG A 70 1.99 -9.13 11.22
CA ARG A 70 2.71 -9.53 12.43
C ARG A 70 3.38 -10.91 12.28
N PRO A 71 4.61 -11.10 12.82
CA PRO A 71 5.35 -10.18 13.68
C PRO A 71 6.14 -9.07 12.94
N LEU A 72 6.07 -9.03 11.61
CA LEU A 72 6.75 -8.01 10.80
C LEU A 72 6.10 -6.65 11.03
N ALA A 73 6.91 -5.65 11.38
CA ALA A 73 6.47 -4.27 11.45
C ALA A 73 6.59 -3.64 10.06
N ILE A 74 5.63 -2.77 9.71
CA ILE A 74 5.62 -2.05 8.43
C ILE A 74 5.60 -0.53 8.66
N ARG A 75 6.15 0.24 7.72
CA ARG A 75 5.80 1.66 7.56
C ARG A 75 4.84 1.80 6.40
N VAL A 76 3.99 2.81 6.44
CA VAL A 76 2.90 3.01 5.49
C VAL A 76 2.90 4.45 5.03
N GLY A 77 2.93 4.64 3.72
CA GLY A 77 2.58 5.88 3.04
C GLY A 77 1.24 5.71 2.34
N MET A 78 0.45 6.77 2.32
CA MET A 78 -0.83 6.79 1.64
C MET A 78 -1.08 8.13 0.98
N SER A 79 -1.86 8.11 -0.08
CA SER A 79 -2.34 9.31 -0.77
C SER A 79 -3.75 9.05 -1.31
N ILE A 80 -4.46 10.14 -1.58
CA ILE A 80 -5.75 10.13 -2.28
C ILE A 80 -5.60 11.02 -3.51
N GLY A 81 -6.12 10.55 -4.65
CA GLY A 81 -6.04 11.27 -5.91
C GLY A 81 -6.71 10.54 -7.05
N GLU A 82 -6.70 11.15 -8.22
CA GLU A 82 -7.38 10.60 -9.38
C GLU A 82 -6.57 9.52 -10.08
N ILE A 83 -7.26 8.47 -10.53
CA ILE A 83 -6.70 7.44 -11.41
C ILE A 83 -7.61 7.28 -12.63
N GLU A 84 -7.02 7.12 -13.80
CA GLU A 84 -7.76 6.80 -15.01
C GLU A 84 -8.32 5.37 -14.93
N ASP A 85 -9.64 5.24 -15.07
CA ASP A 85 -10.35 3.97 -14.92
C ASP A 85 -9.87 2.91 -15.94
N ASP A 86 -9.47 3.34 -17.14
CA ASP A 86 -8.93 2.46 -18.18
C ASP A 86 -7.55 1.89 -17.81
N LYS A 87 -6.71 2.67 -17.10
CA LYS A 87 -5.43 2.17 -16.56
C LYS A 87 -5.70 1.12 -15.47
N LEU A 88 -6.66 1.37 -14.59
CA LEU A 88 -7.07 0.40 -13.57
C LEU A 88 -7.59 -0.91 -14.18
N LYS A 89 -8.42 -0.84 -15.23
CA LYS A 89 -8.93 -2.05 -15.90
C LYS A 89 -7.83 -2.87 -16.56
N LYS A 90 -6.85 -2.22 -17.19
CA LYS A 90 -5.76 -2.88 -17.93
C LYS A 90 -4.65 -3.43 -17.03
N ALA A 91 -4.45 -2.86 -15.84
CA ALA A 91 -3.43 -3.30 -14.90
C ALA A 91 -3.72 -4.70 -14.34
N GLY A 92 -2.74 -5.60 -14.35
CA GLY A 92 -2.84 -6.91 -13.72
C GLY A 92 -2.68 -6.82 -12.20
N THR A 93 -1.75 -5.99 -11.75
CA THR A 93 -1.43 -5.75 -10.34
C THR A 93 -1.43 -4.26 -10.01
N SER A 94 -1.39 -3.93 -8.71
CA SER A 94 -1.21 -2.54 -8.27
C SER A 94 0.13 -1.95 -8.73
N TRP A 95 1.15 -2.77 -9.02
CA TRP A 95 2.48 -2.34 -9.45
C TRP A 95 2.57 -1.96 -10.94
N ASP A 96 1.57 -2.32 -11.74
CA ASP A 96 1.48 -1.90 -13.15
C ASP A 96 0.97 -0.45 -13.29
N LEU A 97 0.52 0.14 -12.18
CA LEU A 97 -0.04 1.48 -12.12
C LEU A 97 1.02 2.51 -11.73
N SER A 98 0.89 3.70 -12.30
CA SER A 98 1.73 4.86 -12.00
C SER A 98 0.94 6.15 -12.17
N GLY A 99 1.45 7.23 -11.59
CA GLY A 99 0.83 8.54 -11.61
C GLY A 99 1.13 9.33 -10.36
N GLU A 100 0.69 10.58 -10.32
CA GLU A 100 0.93 11.51 -9.21
C GLU A 100 0.48 10.97 -7.86
N VAL A 101 -0.68 10.32 -7.80
CA VAL A 101 -1.17 9.68 -6.58
C VAL A 101 -0.20 8.59 -6.07
N PHE A 102 0.42 7.81 -6.96
CA PHE A 102 1.41 6.79 -6.58
C PHE A 102 2.72 7.40 -6.11
N PHE A 103 3.19 8.47 -6.78
CA PHE A 103 4.38 9.22 -6.34
C PHE A 103 4.15 9.85 -4.96
N SER A 104 2.97 10.43 -4.72
CA SER A 104 2.62 11.03 -3.43
C SER A 104 2.52 9.97 -2.32
N ALA A 105 1.98 8.78 -2.60
CA ALA A 105 1.98 7.68 -1.63
C ALA A 105 3.43 7.26 -1.28
N ARG A 106 4.33 7.25 -2.27
CA ARG A 106 5.75 6.93 -2.06
C ARG A 106 6.46 8.02 -1.24
N ASP A 107 6.20 9.28 -1.51
CA ASP A 107 6.74 10.40 -0.75
C ASP A 107 6.29 10.33 0.72
N ALA A 108 5.02 10.01 0.97
CA ALA A 108 4.51 9.77 2.30
C ALA A 108 5.25 8.61 3.00
N LEU A 109 5.49 7.50 2.28
CA LEU A 109 6.25 6.38 2.84
C LEU A 109 7.70 6.78 3.16
N ASP A 110 8.33 7.59 2.33
CA ASP A 110 9.68 8.08 2.58
C ASP A 110 9.74 9.09 3.75
N MET A 111 8.68 9.86 3.99
CA MET A 111 8.51 10.60 5.25
C MET A 111 8.41 9.65 6.44
N ALA A 112 7.67 8.54 6.32
CA ALA A 112 7.58 7.52 7.36
C ALA A 112 8.93 6.89 7.70
N LYS A 113 9.78 6.64 6.69
CA LYS A 113 11.14 6.10 6.89
C LYS A 113 12.06 7.06 7.64
N LYS A 114 11.88 8.38 7.43
CA LYS A 114 12.66 9.44 8.09
C LYS A 114 12.15 9.77 9.50
N SER A 115 10.90 9.42 9.80
CA SER A 115 10.28 9.72 11.08
C SER A 115 10.78 8.82 12.20
N ARG A 116 10.88 9.40 13.41
CA ARG A 116 11.11 8.68 14.67
C ARG A 116 9.83 8.55 15.51
N VAL A 117 8.72 9.15 15.05
CA VAL A 117 7.51 9.36 15.86
C VAL A 117 6.31 8.59 15.29
N SER A 118 6.23 8.44 13.96
CA SER A 118 5.12 7.75 13.29
C SER A 118 5.65 6.83 12.20
N ASN A 119 4.99 5.67 12.04
CA ASN A 119 5.21 4.75 10.92
C ASN A 119 4.09 4.87 9.85
N THR A 120 3.20 5.85 9.96
CA THR A 120 2.16 6.14 8.95
C THR A 120 2.20 7.62 8.59
N PHE A 121 2.19 7.93 7.29
CA PHE A 121 2.08 9.28 6.77
C PHE A 121 1.07 9.30 5.62
N PHE A 122 0.43 10.45 5.44
CA PHE A 122 -0.54 10.70 4.40
C PHE A 122 -0.20 11.99 3.69
N LEU A 123 -0.27 11.98 2.36
CA LEU A 123 -0.16 13.17 1.52
C LEU A 123 -1.45 13.33 0.71
N CYS A 124 -2.04 14.51 0.80
CA CYS A 124 -3.10 14.96 -0.09
C CYS A 124 -2.46 15.90 -1.10
N SER A 125 -2.58 15.59 -2.38
CA SER A 125 -2.29 16.55 -3.44
C SER A 125 -3.58 17.32 -3.74
N ASP A 126 -3.47 18.64 -3.89
CA ASP A 126 -4.58 19.53 -4.28
C ASP A 126 -4.91 19.41 -5.77
#